data_AF-A0A191WEZ5-F1
#
_entry.id   AF-A0A191WEZ5-F1
#
_cell.length_a   1.000
_cell.length_b   1.000
_cell.length_c   1.000
_cell.angle_alpha   90.00
_cell.angle_beta   90.00
_cell.angle_gamma   90.00
#
_symmetry.space_group_name_H-M   'P 1'
#
loop_
_entity.id
_entity.type
_entity.pdbx_description
1 polymer ?
#
loop_
_entity_poly.entity_id
_entity_poly.type
_entity_poly.pdbx_seq_one_letter_code
_entity_poly.pdbx_strand_id
1 'polypeptide(L)'
;MTQRIWYNADVDYIGAVGISSVREMAELAVKEPDITDALGLHEVEDPTVEQVEEVLNELNIEASRVPAAVLHNERWDGVIATIPLDAKPGSGYVKVLGTNL
;
A
#
# COMPACT_ATOMS: atom_id res chain seq x y z
N MET A 1 7.85 0.96 -14.08
CA MET A 1 7.83 1.59 -12.74
C MET A 1 8.06 0.46 -11.76
N THR A 2 9.00 0.59 -10.84
CA THR A 2 9.31 -0.47 -9.86
C THR A 2 8.19 -0.55 -8.83
N GLN A 3 7.70 -1.76 -8.54
CA GLN A 3 6.74 -2.00 -7.47
C GLN A 3 7.45 -1.89 -6.11
N ARG A 4 6.80 -1.23 -5.15
CA ARG A 4 7.30 -1.10 -3.76
C ARG A 4 6.10 -1.04 -2.82
N ILE A 5 6.22 -1.68 -1.67
CA ILE A 5 5.31 -1.57 -0.54
C ILE A 5 6.11 -1.13 0.69
N TRP A 6 5.46 -0.49 1.66
CA TRP A 6 6.08 -0.13 2.93
C TRP A 6 5.01 -0.06 4.03
N TYR A 7 5.46 -0.20 5.27
CA TYR A 7 4.70 0.10 6.48
C TYR A 7 5.30 1.34 7.16
N ASN A 8 4.44 2.26 7.58
CA ASN A 8 4.80 3.42 8.37
C ASN A 8 4.20 3.29 9.78
N ALA A 9 5.03 2.88 10.73
CA ALA A 9 4.62 2.68 12.13
C ALA A 9 4.24 3.97 12.87
N ASP A 10 4.70 5.15 12.42
CA ASP A 10 4.41 6.41 13.10
C ASP A 10 2.94 6.83 12.95
N VAL A 11 2.30 6.41 11.86
CA VAL A 11 0.90 6.74 11.52
C VAL A 11 0.04 5.51 11.23
N ASP A 12 0.58 4.32 11.54
CA ASP A 12 -0.04 3.01 11.33
C ASP A 12 -0.64 2.83 9.93
N TYR A 13 0.21 3.02 8.91
CA TYR A 13 -0.23 3.06 7.51
C TYR A 13 0.56 2.10 6.64
N ILE A 14 -0.14 1.33 5.79
CA ILE A 14 0.48 0.54 4.73
C ILE A 14 0.25 1.24 3.40
N GLY A 15 1.32 1.43 2.63
CA GLY A 15 1.24 1.99 1.29
C GLY A 15 2.01 1.19 0.25
N ALA A 16 1.56 1.26 -0.99
CA ALA A 16 2.14 0.58 -2.13
C ALA A 16 2.10 1.45 -3.40
N VAL A 17 3.15 1.36 -4.22
CA VAL A 17 3.27 2.07 -5.50
C VAL A 17 3.62 1.11 -6.62
N GLY A 18 3.31 1.52 -7.85
CA GLY A 18 3.55 0.69 -9.04
C GLY A 18 2.56 -0.49 -9.16
N ILE A 19 1.50 -0.49 -8.35
CA ILE A 19 0.42 -1.46 -8.36
C ILE A 19 -0.93 -0.81 -8.71
N SER A 20 -1.90 -1.66 -9.03
CA SER A 20 -3.22 -1.30 -9.56
C SER A 20 -4.38 -2.05 -8.92
N SER A 21 -4.10 -3.04 -8.07
CA SER A 21 -5.12 -3.87 -7.42
C SER A 21 -4.73 -4.26 -6.00
N VAL A 22 -5.72 -4.65 -5.20
CA VAL A 22 -5.52 -5.23 -3.87
C VAL A 22 -4.73 -6.54 -3.97
N ARG A 23 -4.99 -7.36 -5.00
CA ARG A 23 -4.21 -8.58 -5.27
C ARG A 23 -2.71 -8.32 -5.39
N GLU A 24 -2.32 -7.34 -6.21
CA GLU A 24 -0.91 -6.97 -6.36
C GLU A 24 -0.32 -6.41 -5.05
N MET A 25 -1.13 -5.74 -4.24
CA MET A 25 -0.72 -5.29 -2.90
C MET A 25 -0.44 -6.48 -1.99
N ALA A 26 -1.31 -7.49 -1.99
CA ALA A 26 -1.14 -8.72 -1.22
C ALA A 26 0.10 -9.53 -1.65
N GLU A 27 0.36 -9.61 -2.96
CA GLU A 27 1.55 -10.27 -3.52
C GLU A 27 2.88 -9.60 -3.10
N LEU A 28 2.85 -8.32 -2.76
CA LEU A 28 3.99 -7.61 -2.17
C LEU A 28 4.02 -7.78 -0.65
N ALA A 29 2.88 -7.55 0.03
CA ALA A 29 2.77 -7.60 1.48
C ALA A 29 3.18 -8.96 2.06
N VAL A 30 2.80 -10.06 1.42
CA VAL A 30 3.15 -11.42 1.88
C VAL A 30 4.67 -11.68 1.95
N LYS A 31 5.47 -10.89 1.23
CA LYS A 31 6.94 -11.00 1.19
C LYS A 31 7.63 -10.12 2.24
N GLU A 32 6.87 -9.29 2.95
CA GLU A 32 7.37 -8.28 3.88
C GLU A 32 6.86 -8.59 5.30
N PRO A 33 7.70 -9.20 6.16
CA PRO A 33 7.29 -9.63 7.50
C PRO A 33 6.67 -8.52 8.36
N ASP A 34 7.24 -7.32 8.31
CA ASP A 34 6.73 -6.15 9.06
C ASP A 34 5.29 -5.82 8.68
N ILE A 35 4.90 -6.06 7.43
CA ILE A 35 3.55 -5.80 6.92
C ILE A 35 2.60 -6.92 7.32
N THR A 36 3.02 -8.18 7.19
CA THR A 36 2.20 -9.32 7.65
C THR A 36 1.95 -9.25 9.15
N ASP A 37 2.93 -8.82 9.93
CA ASP A 37 2.79 -8.60 11.36
C ASP A 37 1.81 -7.46 11.67
N ALA A 38 1.92 -6.33 10.97
CA ALA A 38 1.00 -5.20 11.11
C ALA A 38 -0.44 -5.57 10.73
N LEU A 39 -0.63 -6.47 9.76
CA LEU A 39 -1.94 -7.03 9.38
C LEU A 39 -2.47 -8.08 10.38
N GLY A 40 -1.77 -8.34 11.48
CA GLY A 40 -2.20 -9.28 12.51
C GLY A 40 -1.98 -10.75 12.14
N LEU A 41 -1.18 -11.04 11.11
CA LEU A 41 -0.89 -12.40 10.63
C LEU A 41 0.37 -13.02 11.26
N HIS A 42 0.91 -12.41 12.33
CA HIS A 42 2.13 -12.86 13.02
C HIS A 42 2.04 -14.27 13.63
N GLU A 43 0.83 -14.77 13.91
CA GLU A 43 0.61 -16.14 14.41
C GLU A 43 0.46 -17.18 13.28
N VAL A 44 0.37 -16.73 12.02
CA VAL A 44 0.23 -17.60 10.85
C VAL A 44 1.62 -17.99 10.34
N GLU A 45 1.94 -19.27 10.40
CA GLU A 45 3.15 -19.80 9.76
C GLU A 45 2.98 -19.73 8.23
N ASP A 46 3.82 -18.93 7.57
CA ASP A 46 3.82 -18.67 6.12
C ASP A 46 2.44 -18.21 5.57
N PRO A 47 1.99 -16.97 5.86
CA PRO A 47 0.73 -16.46 5.35
C PRO A 47 0.68 -16.51 3.81
N THR A 48 -0.46 -16.87 3.24
CA THR A 48 -0.64 -16.91 1.78
C THR A 48 -1.07 -15.56 1.23
N VAL A 49 -0.91 -15.37 -0.09
CA VAL A 49 -1.41 -14.17 -0.78
C VAL A 49 -2.92 -14.02 -0.58
N GLU A 50 -3.67 -15.13 -0.63
CA GLU A 50 -5.12 -15.12 -0.44
C GLU A 50 -5.51 -14.62 0.97
N GLN A 51 -4.82 -15.08 2.02
CA GLN A 51 -5.10 -14.63 3.39
C GLN A 51 -4.78 -13.14 3.56
N VAL A 52 -3.65 -12.69 3.03
CA VAL A 52 -3.28 -11.27 3.05
C VAL A 52 -4.30 -10.43 2.27
N GLU A 53 -4.75 -10.91 1.11
CA GLU A 53 -5.76 -10.25 0.28
C GLU A 53 -7.12 -10.17 1.00
N GLU A 54 -7.53 -11.22 1.73
CA GLU A 54 -8.75 -11.21 2.54
C GLU A 54 -8.70 -10.10 3.59
N VAL A 55 -7.61 -10.02 4.38
CA VAL A 55 -7.43 -8.95 5.37
C VAL A 55 -7.42 -7.58 4.70
N LEU A 56 -6.68 -7.40 3.60
CA LEU A 56 -6.64 -6.12 2.88
C LEU A 56 -7.99 -5.71 2.28
N ASN A 57 -8.86 -6.65 1.92
CA ASN A 57 -10.22 -6.34 1.44
C ASN A 57 -11.18 -5.96 2.58
N GLU A 58 -10.92 -6.42 3.80
CA GLU A 58 -11.63 -5.95 4.99
C GLU A 58 -11.21 -4.52 5.38
N LEU A 59 -9.98 -4.14 5.01
CA LEU A 59 -9.47 -2.78 5.14
C LEU A 59 -9.99 -1.87 4.01
N ASN A 60 -10.26 -0.62 4.33
CA ASN A 60 -10.66 0.38 3.33
C ASN A 60 -9.43 0.84 2.55
N ILE A 61 -9.07 0.12 1.49
CA ILE A 61 -7.95 0.46 0.60
C ILE A 61 -8.35 1.62 -0.30
N GLU A 62 -7.59 2.71 -0.23
CA GLU A 62 -7.81 3.89 -1.05
C GLU A 62 -6.65 4.10 -2.03
N ALA A 63 -6.98 4.52 -3.25
CA ALA A 63 -6.00 5.03 -4.18
C ALA A 63 -5.85 6.54 -4.03
N SER A 64 -4.62 7.01 -4.03
CA SER A 64 -4.27 8.41 -3.90
C SER A 64 -3.22 8.81 -4.92
N ARG A 65 -3.29 10.05 -5.43
CA ARG A 65 -2.19 10.63 -6.19
C ARG A 65 -1.29 11.41 -5.24
N VAL A 66 0.01 11.13 -5.31
CA VAL A 66 1.04 11.82 -4.53
C VAL A 66 2.05 12.42 -5.51
N PRO A 67 2.46 13.69 -5.36
CA PRO A 67 3.51 14.25 -6.21
C PRO A 67 4.79 13.40 -6.12
N ALA A 68 5.40 13.05 -7.25
CA ALA A 68 6.56 12.15 -7.29
C ALA A 68 7.74 12.68 -6.44
N ALA A 69 7.93 14.00 -6.41
CA ALA A 69 8.96 14.66 -5.61
C ALA A 69 8.75 14.49 -4.09
N VAL A 70 7.50 14.33 -3.64
CA VAL A 70 7.16 14.13 -2.22
C VAL A 70 7.48 12.68 -1.83
N LEU A 71 7.08 11.72 -2.67
CA LEU A 71 7.40 10.31 -2.51
C LEU A 71 8.92 10.05 -2.46
N HIS A 72 9.69 10.65 -3.37
CA HIS A 72 11.14 10.45 -3.44
C HIS A 72 11.91 10.98 -2.22
N ASN A 73 11.33 11.92 -1.48
CA ASN A 73 11.91 12.44 -0.25
C ASN A 73 11.46 11.66 1.00
N GLU A 74 10.72 10.54 0.81
CA GLU A 74 10.11 9.74 1.88
C GLU A 74 9.28 10.59 2.85
N ARG A 75 8.72 11.70 2.35
CA ARG A 75 7.81 12.55 3.08
C ARG A 75 6.41 12.09 2.75
N TRP A 76 5.81 11.34 3.66
CA TRP A 76 4.49 10.76 3.47
C TRP A 76 3.35 11.77 3.77
N ASP A 77 3.69 12.96 4.28
CA ASP A 77 2.78 14.06 4.65
C ASP A 77 2.30 14.94 3.46
N GLY A 78 2.22 14.37 2.25
CA GLY A 78 1.87 15.11 1.03
C GLY A 78 0.39 15.48 0.90
N VAL A 79 0.05 16.37 -0.03
CA VAL A 79 -1.35 16.60 -0.45
C VAL A 79 -1.87 15.32 -1.11
N ILE A 80 -2.57 14.51 -0.33
CA ILE A 80 -3.27 13.31 -0.76
C ILE A 80 -4.57 13.75 -1.42
N ALA A 81 -4.70 13.51 -2.72
CA ALA A 81 -6.00 13.54 -3.36
C ALA A 81 -6.40 12.11 -3.68
N THR A 82 -7.47 11.65 -3.04
CA THR A 82 -8.07 10.35 -3.35
C THR A 82 -8.49 10.34 -4.82
N ILE A 83 -8.13 9.25 -5.51
CA ILE A 83 -8.48 9.00 -6.91
C ILE A 83 -9.14 7.63 -7.01
N PRO A 84 -9.97 7.37 -8.02
CA PRO A 84 -10.45 6.02 -8.31
C PRO A 84 -9.29 5.03 -8.50
N LEU A 85 -9.47 3.77 -8.11
CA LEU A 85 -8.43 2.72 -8.21
C LEU A 85 -7.95 2.50 -9.65
N ASP A 86 -8.85 2.64 -10.62
CA ASP A 86 -8.59 2.50 -12.06
C ASP A 86 -7.96 3.76 -12.68
N ALA A 87 -7.92 4.88 -11.96
CA ALA A 87 -7.34 6.11 -12.46
C ALA A 87 -5.81 5.99 -12.62
N LYS A 88 -5.30 6.65 -13.65
CA LYS A 88 -3.86 6.89 -13.83
C LYS A 88 -3.45 8.09 -12.97
N PRO A 89 -2.24 8.10 -12.36
CA PRO A 89 -1.81 9.19 -11.50
C PRO A 89 -1.64 10.54 -12.22
N GLY A 90 -1.34 10.51 -13.53
CA GLY A 90 -1.01 11.71 -14.31
C GLY A 90 0.48 12.07 -14.27
N SER A 91 0.89 13.05 -15.09
CA SER A 91 2.30 13.47 -15.18
C SER A 91 2.76 14.17 -13.90
N GLY A 92 3.91 13.76 -13.35
CA GLY A 92 4.47 14.34 -12.12
C GLY A 92 3.92 13.74 -10.81
N TYR A 93 3.03 12.75 -10.90
CA TYR A 93 2.42 12.09 -9.75
C TYR A 93 2.67 10.57 -9.78
N VAL A 94 2.60 9.96 -8.61
CA VAL A 94 2.61 8.52 -8.39
C VAL A 94 1.28 8.13 -7.77
N LYS A 95 0.73 6.99 -8.20
CA LYS A 95 -0.45 6.40 -7.56
C LYS A 95 0.04 5.56 -6.38
N VAL A 96 -0.48 5.88 -5.21
CA VAL A 96 -0.31 5.11 -3.98
C VAL A 96 -1.62 4.40 -3.71
N LEU A 97 -1.59 3.08 -3.54
CA LEU A 97 -2.67 2.34 -2.88
C LEU A 97 -2.27 2.22 -1.41
N GLY A 98 -3.19 2.46 -0.49
CA GLY A 98 -2.88 2.24 0.91
C GLY A 98 -4.08 2.34 1.84
N THR A 99 -3.83 2.04 3.11
CA THR A 99 -4.85 1.99 4.14
C THR A 99 -4.25 2.27 5.51
N ASN A 100 -5.08 2.77 6.41
CA ASN A 100 -4.73 2.92 7.82
C ASN A 100 -5.18 1.65 8.55
N LEU A 101 -4.37 1.23 9.52
CA LEU A 101 -4.65 0.09 10.40
C LEU A 101 -5.35 0.53 11.69
#